data_AF-A0A3B0UGY0-F1
#
_entry.id   AF-A0A3B0UGY0-F1
#
_cell.length_a   1.000
_cell.length_b   1.000
_cell.length_c   1.000
_cell.angle_alpha   90.00
_cell.angle_beta   90.00
_cell.angle_gamma   90.00
#
_symmetry.space_group_name_H-M   'P 1'
#
loop_
_entity.id
_entity.type
_entity.pdbx_description
1 polymer ?
#
loop_
_entity_poly.entity_id
_entity_poly.type
_entity_poly.pdbx_seq_one_letter_code
_entity_poly.pdbx_strand_id
1 'polypeptide(L)'
;GEVAGKDYQCLPGGPADNPYLDTGGDIFVFPKQSDPEVEAAQLRMASMMVNPRVQALFNLAKGSLPIRDDVDLSLADSCMKKGLEILSNPENVIPSMSQFLSEDTSGQLDDLWSEFSFNKDMSIADAQERFATILENAN
;
A
#
# COMPACT_ATOMS: atom_id res chain seq x y z
N GLY A 1 -6.12 14.22 -19.79
CA GLY A 1 -5.89 13.09 -18.88
C GLY A 1 -6.60 11.88 -19.45
N GLU A 2 -6.07 10.70 -19.16
CA GLU A 2 -6.70 9.42 -19.54
C GLU A 2 -7.88 9.10 -18.62
N VAL A 3 -8.86 8.35 -19.12
CA VAL A 3 -10.10 8.00 -18.43
C VAL A 3 -10.11 6.50 -18.10
N ALA A 4 -10.21 6.17 -16.81
CA ALA A 4 -10.37 4.79 -16.35
C ALA A 4 -11.61 4.11 -16.97
N GLY A 5 -11.45 2.88 -17.44
CA GLY A 5 -12.50 2.10 -18.11
C GLY A 5 -12.71 2.46 -19.58
N LYS A 6 -11.99 3.47 -20.11
CA LYS A 6 -12.01 3.84 -21.53
C LYS A 6 -10.61 3.82 -22.15
N ASP A 7 -9.70 4.62 -21.59
CA ASP A 7 -8.35 4.79 -22.11
C ASP A 7 -7.37 3.80 -21.43
N TYR A 8 -7.66 3.39 -20.18
CA TYR A 8 -6.93 2.34 -19.46
C TYR A 8 -7.87 1.52 -18.57
N GLN A 9 -7.39 0.36 -18.11
CA GLN A 9 -8.12 -0.50 -17.18
C GLN A 9 -7.26 -0.91 -16.00
N CYS A 10 -7.83 -0.88 -14.79
CA CYS A 10 -7.20 -1.43 -13.60
C CYS A 10 -7.49 -2.94 -13.49
N LEU A 11 -6.42 -3.69 -13.26
CA LEU A 11 -6.39 -5.15 -13.09
C LEU A 11 -5.78 -5.47 -11.71
N PRO A 12 -6.57 -5.41 -10.63
CA PRO A 12 -6.07 -5.71 -9.28
C PRO A 12 -5.56 -7.15 -9.19
N GLY A 13 -4.41 -7.36 -8.53
CA GLY A 13 -3.74 -8.66 -8.46
C GLY A 13 -2.93 -9.05 -9.70
N GLY A 14 -2.91 -8.22 -10.76
CA GLY A 14 -2.07 -8.42 -11.94
C GLY A 14 -2.33 -9.78 -12.63
N PRO A 15 -1.32 -10.67 -12.72
CA PRO A 15 -1.47 -11.98 -13.38
C PRO A 15 -2.17 -13.04 -12.51
N ALA A 16 -2.58 -12.74 -11.28
CA ALA A 16 -3.25 -13.69 -10.41
C ALA A 16 -4.64 -14.09 -10.94
N ASP A 17 -5.02 -15.36 -10.76
CA ASP A 17 -6.33 -15.88 -11.15
C ASP A 17 -7.48 -15.20 -10.37
N ASN A 18 -7.21 -14.87 -9.09
CA ASN A 18 -8.15 -14.17 -8.22
C ASN A 18 -7.58 -12.79 -7.85
N PRO A 19 -8.34 -11.70 -8.06
CA PRO A 19 -7.95 -10.37 -7.62
C PRO A 19 -7.79 -10.32 -6.11
N TYR A 20 -6.70 -9.71 -5.65
CA TYR A 20 -6.44 -9.46 -4.23
C TYR A 20 -6.02 -8.00 -4.02
N LEU A 21 -6.10 -7.56 -2.77
CA LEU A 21 -5.60 -6.27 -2.33
C LEU A 21 -4.54 -6.45 -1.26
N ASP A 22 -3.40 -5.81 -1.50
CA ASP A 22 -2.42 -5.54 -0.46
C ASP A 22 -2.87 -4.32 0.35
N THR A 23 -2.88 -4.42 1.68
CA THR A 23 -3.32 -3.35 2.58
C THR A 23 -2.18 -2.47 3.09
N GLY A 24 -1.08 -2.42 2.36
CA GLY A 24 -0.09 -1.36 2.47
C GLY A 24 -0.75 0.02 2.36
N GLY A 25 -0.22 0.99 3.10
CA GLY A 25 -0.87 2.27 3.23
C GLY A 25 0.10 3.40 3.56
N ASP A 26 -0.35 4.61 3.25
CA ASP A 26 0.34 5.84 3.64
C ASP A 26 -0.07 6.21 5.07
N ILE A 27 0.91 6.47 5.95
CA ILE A 27 0.66 7.00 7.30
C ILE A 27 1.32 8.37 7.47
N PHE A 28 0.66 9.24 8.22
CA PHE A 28 1.24 10.50 8.67
C PHE A 28 1.52 10.40 10.17
N VAL A 29 2.80 10.41 10.53
CA VAL A 29 3.25 10.41 11.93
C VAL A 29 3.47 11.84 12.38
N PHE A 30 2.80 12.23 13.46
CA PHE A 30 2.94 13.55 14.07
C PHE A 30 3.85 13.44 15.31
N PRO A 31 5.10 13.94 15.25
CA PRO A 31 6.00 13.88 16.39
C PRO A 31 5.43 14.69 17.56
N LYS A 32 5.62 14.20 18.78
CA LYS A 32 5.20 14.91 20.00
C LYS A 32 5.81 16.31 20.06
N GLN A 33 4.97 17.31 20.33
CA GLN A 33 5.38 18.71 20.39
C GLN A 33 5.40 19.23 21.82
N SER A 34 6.26 20.21 22.07
CA SER A 34 6.25 21.05 23.26
C SER A 34 5.63 22.44 23.00
N ASP A 35 5.46 22.80 21.73
CA ASP A 35 4.85 24.05 21.30
C ASP A 35 3.34 23.80 21.04
N PRO A 36 2.43 24.43 21.80
CA PRO A 36 1.00 24.22 21.66
C PRO A 36 0.44 24.68 20.31
N GLU A 37 1.05 25.67 19.64
CA GLU A 37 0.57 26.12 18.33
C GLU A 37 0.90 25.12 17.22
N VAL A 38 2.06 24.46 17.33
CA VAL A 38 2.45 23.39 16.40
C VAL A 38 1.58 22.16 16.63
N GLU A 39 1.32 21.77 17.89
CA GLU A 39 0.39 20.68 18.20
C GLU A 39 -1.01 20.95 17.64
N ALA A 40 -1.54 22.16 17.84
CA ALA A 40 -2.82 22.55 17.29
C ALA A 40 -2.85 22.50 15.76
N ALA A 41 -1.76 22.84 15.07
CA ALA A 41 -1.65 22.71 13.62
C ALA A 41 -1.63 21.25 13.15
N GLN A 42 -0.88 20.37 13.84
CA GLN A 42 -0.86 18.93 13.56
C GLN A 42 -2.25 18.31 13.69
N LEU A 43 -2.99 18.65 14.76
CA LEU A 43 -4.36 18.17 14.97
C LEU A 43 -5.33 18.65 13.89
N ARG A 44 -5.21 19.90 13.42
CA ARG A 44 -6.01 20.42 12.30
C ARG A 44 -5.73 19.64 11.01
N MET A 45 -4.46 19.33 10.72
CA MET A 45 -4.07 18.53 9.57
C MET A 45 -4.62 17.11 9.66
N ALA A 46 -4.46 16.45 10.82
CA ALA A 46 -5.00 15.12 11.05
C ALA A 46 -6.53 15.08 10.86
N SER A 47 -7.25 16.06 11.39
CA SER A 47 -8.71 16.17 11.22
C SER A 47 -9.11 16.35 9.74
N MET A 48 -8.37 17.17 8.99
CA MET A 48 -8.60 17.35 7.56
C MET A 48 -8.36 16.05 6.78
N MET A 49 -7.28 15.32 7.09
CA MET A 49 -6.92 14.07 6.41
C MET A 49 -7.99 12.99 6.57
N VAL A 50 -8.69 12.93 7.71
CA VAL A 50 -9.75 11.95 7.93
C VAL A 50 -11.14 12.48 7.60
N ASN A 51 -11.28 13.68 7.02
CA ASN A 51 -12.59 14.16 6.59
C ASN A 51 -13.11 13.32 5.41
N PRO A 52 -14.39 12.86 5.41
CA PRO A 52 -14.90 11.95 4.37
C PRO A 52 -14.76 12.48 2.94
N ARG A 53 -15.04 13.78 2.76
CA ARG A 53 -14.96 14.42 1.44
C ARG A 53 -13.50 14.57 0.99
N VAL A 54 -12.62 14.90 1.93
CA VAL A 54 -11.18 15.02 1.65
C VAL A 54 -10.59 13.66 1.29
N GLN A 55 -10.92 12.60 2.04
CA GLN A 55 -10.53 11.21 1.74
C GLN A 55 -10.95 10.83 0.33
N ALA A 56 -12.25 10.92 0.00
CA ALA A 56 -12.75 10.54 -1.34
C ALA A 56 -11.98 11.21 -2.48
N LEU A 57 -11.74 12.53 -2.37
CA LEU A 57 -11.03 13.30 -3.39
C LEU A 57 -9.53 12.98 -3.43
N PHE A 58 -8.89 12.82 -2.27
CA PHE A 58 -7.47 12.48 -2.17
C PHE A 58 -7.20 11.09 -2.74
N ASN A 59 -7.99 10.09 -2.33
CA ASN A 59 -7.85 8.71 -2.79
C ASN A 59 -8.12 8.58 -4.29
N LEU A 60 -9.09 9.33 -4.82
CA LEU A 60 -9.35 9.37 -6.26
C LEU A 60 -8.14 9.91 -7.03
N ALA A 61 -7.51 10.97 -6.54
CA ALA A 61 -6.32 11.54 -7.15
C ALA A 61 -5.08 10.63 -7.00
N LYS A 62 -4.96 9.93 -5.85
CA LYS A 62 -3.83 9.05 -5.52
C LYS A 62 -3.95 7.67 -6.18
N GLY A 63 -5.15 7.25 -6.57
CA GLY A 63 -5.44 5.90 -7.08
C GLY A 63 -5.53 4.84 -5.98
N SER A 64 -5.75 5.23 -4.73
CA SER A 64 -5.85 4.32 -3.57
C SER A 64 -7.29 4.16 -3.08
N LEU A 65 -7.51 3.31 -2.08
CA LEU A 65 -8.80 3.17 -1.40
C LEU A 65 -8.87 4.02 -0.13
N PRO A 66 -10.04 4.60 0.21
CA PRO A 66 -10.22 5.36 1.43
C PRO A 66 -10.16 4.46 2.66
N ILE A 67 -9.60 4.98 3.76
CA ILE A 67 -9.58 4.28 5.06
C ILE A 67 -10.94 4.34 5.79
N ARG A 68 -11.85 5.20 5.32
CA ARG A 68 -13.20 5.38 5.86
C ARG A 68 -14.21 4.67 4.99
N ASP A 69 -15.17 4.03 5.63
CA ASP A 69 -16.29 3.32 4.99
C ASP A 69 -17.49 4.25 4.68
N ASP A 70 -17.49 5.47 5.22
CA ASP A 70 -18.58 6.47 5.06
C ASP A 70 -18.29 7.58 4.05
N VAL A 71 -17.34 7.37 3.13
CA VAL A 71 -17.04 8.32 2.06
C VAL A 71 -18.12 8.33 0.98
N ASP A 72 -18.24 9.45 0.25
CA ASP A 72 -19.15 9.56 -0.89
C ASP A 72 -18.60 8.80 -2.11
N LEU A 73 -19.07 7.57 -2.29
CA LEU A 73 -18.69 6.70 -3.41
C LEU A 73 -19.19 7.17 -4.77
N SER A 74 -20.04 8.20 -4.86
CA SER A 74 -20.38 8.82 -6.14
C SER A 74 -19.18 9.50 -6.79
N LEU A 75 -18.17 9.86 -5.99
CA LEU A 75 -16.89 10.42 -6.44
C LEU A 75 -15.90 9.36 -6.94
N ALA A 76 -16.15 8.08 -6.68
CA ALA A 76 -15.24 6.99 -7.05
C ALA A 76 -15.28 6.69 -8.56
N ASP A 77 -14.09 6.55 -9.17
CA ASP A 77 -13.96 6.08 -10.55
C ASP A 77 -14.18 4.55 -10.65
N SER A 78 -14.07 4.02 -11.87
CA SER A 78 -14.23 2.57 -12.10
C SER A 78 -13.15 1.72 -11.42
N CYS A 79 -11.97 2.27 -11.18
CA CYS A 79 -10.86 1.54 -10.58
C CYS A 79 -11.01 1.43 -9.06
N MET A 80 -11.33 2.55 -8.40
CA MET A 80 -11.62 2.57 -6.98
C MET A 80 -12.80 1.65 -6.64
N LYS A 81 -13.86 1.64 -7.46
CA LYS A 81 -15.00 0.74 -7.26
C LYS A 81 -14.62 -0.75 -7.30
N LYS A 82 -13.75 -1.16 -8.23
CA LYS A 82 -13.22 -2.52 -8.28
C LYS A 82 -12.42 -2.87 -7.02
N GLY A 83 -11.59 -1.96 -6.53
CA GLY A 83 -10.86 -2.18 -5.28
C GLY A 83 -11.82 -2.33 -4.09
N LEU A 84 -12.84 -1.48 -3.97
CA LEU A 84 -13.84 -1.59 -2.90
C LEU A 84 -14.62 -2.91 -2.94
N GLU A 85 -14.93 -3.41 -4.14
CA GLU A 85 -15.56 -4.73 -4.30
C GLU A 85 -14.65 -5.85 -3.78
N ILE A 86 -13.35 -5.83 -4.11
CA ILE A 86 -12.38 -6.81 -3.62
C ILE A 86 -12.25 -6.73 -2.09
N LEU A 87 -12.17 -5.51 -1.55
CA LEU A 87 -12.05 -5.23 -0.11
C LEU A 87 -13.24 -5.78 0.69
N SER A 88 -14.42 -5.89 0.08
CA SER A 88 -15.62 -6.42 0.74
C SER A 88 -15.52 -7.90 1.11
N ASN A 89 -14.58 -8.64 0.52
CA ASN A 89 -14.26 -10.01 0.89
C ASN A 89 -12.90 -10.08 1.61
N PRO A 90 -12.86 -10.32 2.93
CA PRO A 90 -11.61 -10.44 3.68
C PRO A 90 -10.64 -11.50 3.16
N GLU A 91 -11.13 -12.55 2.48
CA GLU A 91 -10.25 -13.59 1.90
C GLU A 91 -9.39 -13.07 0.74
N ASN A 92 -9.80 -11.96 0.12
CA ASN A 92 -9.04 -11.31 -0.95
C ASN A 92 -8.08 -10.24 -0.43
N VAL A 93 -7.94 -10.09 0.89
CA VAL A 93 -7.18 -9.02 1.52
C VAL A 93 -5.93 -9.59 2.17
N ILE A 94 -4.76 -9.12 1.74
CA ILE A 94 -3.46 -9.57 2.21
C ILE A 94 -2.77 -8.41 2.94
N PRO A 95 -2.29 -8.59 4.19
CA PRO A 95 -1.50 -7.57 4.85
C PRO A 95 -0.16 -7.36 4.14
N SER A 96 0.26 -6.09 4.02
CA SER A 96 1.55 -5.75 3.43
C SER A 96 2.70 -6.39 4.20
N MET A 97 3.73 -6.84 3.47
CA MET A 97 4.99 -7.30 4.07
C MET A 97 5.65 -6.23 4.94
N SER A 98 5.47 -4.94 4.63
CA SER A 98 5.98 -3.83 5.43
C SER A 98 5.40 -3.75 6.85
N GLN A 99 4.31 -4.48 7.13
CA GLN A 99 3.75 -4.58 8.49
C GLN A 99 4.48 -5.62 9.34
N PHE A 100 5.21 -6.56 8.72
CA PHE A 100 5.86 -7.68 9.39
C PHE A 100 7.38 -7.59 9.38
N LEU A 101 7.96 -6.87 8.41
CA LEU A 101 9.40 -6.81 8.22
C LEU A 101 9.96 -5.49 8.76
N SER A 102 11.12 -5.58 9.40
CA SER A 102 11.91 -4.39 9.70
C SER A 102 12.45 -3.75 8.41
N GLU A 103 12.86 -2.49 8.49
CA GLU A 103 13.53 -1.82 7.36
C GLU A 103 14.84 -2.50 6.98
N ASP A 104 15.56 -3.06 7.95
CA ASP A 104 16.79 -3.83 7.71
C ASP A 104 16.49 -5.12 6.93
N THR A 105 15.49 -5.88 7.36
CA THR A 105 15.05 -7.10 6.66
C THR A 105 14.55 -6.78 5.24
N SER A 106 13.79 -5.70 5.09
CA SER A 106 13.30 -5.26 3.77
C SER A 106 14.46 -4.89 2.84
N GLY A 107 15.46 -4.15 3.33
CA GLY A 107 16.66 -3.83 2.57
C GLY A 107 17.46 -5.07 2.16
N GLN A 108 17.61 -6.06 3.03
CA GLN A 108 18.25 -7.33 2.69
C GLN A 108 17.51 -8.08 1.58
N LEU A 109 16.18 -8.05 1.58
CA LEU A 109 15.36 -8.64 0.52
C LEU A 109 15.48 -7.87 -0.79
N ASP A 110 15.49 -6.54 -0.75
CA ASP A 110 15.67 -5.69 -1.93
C ASP A 110 17.05 -5.92 -2.59
N ASP A 111 18.11 -6.07 -1.79
CA ASP A 111 19.44 -6.44 -2.26
C ASP A 111 19.44 -7.82 -2.93
N LEU A 112 18.79 -8.81 -2.29
CA LEU A 112 18.64 -10.15 -2.85
C LEU A 112 17.88 -10.11 -4.19
N TRP A 113 16.76 -9.40 -4.28
CA TRP A 113 15.98 -9.31 -5.51
C TRP A 113 16.73 -8.59 -6.63
N SER A 114 17.45 -7.52 -6.28
CA SER A 114 18.30 -6.79 -7.21
C SER A 114 19.41 -7.70 -7.75
N GLU A 115 20.12 -8.40 -6.87
CA GLU A 115 21.17 -9.32 -7.28
C GLU A 115 20.61 -10.46 -8.14
N PHE A 116 19.56 -11.15 -7.70
CA PHE A 116 18.94 -12.24 -8.46
C PHE A 116 18.44 -11.79 -9.84
N SER A 117 17.95 -10.56 -9.97
CA SER A 117 17.44 -10.01 -11.23
C SER A 117 18.55 -9.69 -12.23
N PHE A 118 19.74 -9.30 -11.76
CA PHE A 118 20.79 -8.75 -12.63
C PHE A 118 22.09 -9.58 -12.67
N ASN A 119 22.31 -10.46 -11.70
CA ASN A 119 23.43 -11.38 -11.64
C ASN A 119 23.04 -12.74 -12.25
N LYS A 120 23.48 -13.00 -13.48
CA LYS A 120 23.20 -14.27 -14.18
C LYS A 120 23.89 -15.49 -13.58
N ASP A 121 24.87 -15.28 -12.72
CA ASP A 121 25.63 -16.36 -12.07
C ASP A 121 24.95 -16.84 -10.78
N MET A 122 23.99 -16.08 -10.24
CA MET A 122 23.20 -16.50 -9.07
C MET A 122 22.21 -17.58 -9.47
N SER A 123 22.30 -18.76 -8.84
CA SER A 123 21.31 -19.81 -9.10
C SER A 123 20.01 -19.54 -8.34
N ILE A 124 18.91 -20.13 -8.83
CA ILE A 124 17.60 -20.08 -8.15
C ILE A 124 17.71 -20.69 -6.75
N ALA A 125 18.49 -21.77 -6.59
CA ALA A 125 18.67 -22.44 -5.30
C ALA A 125 19.37 -21.53 -4.29
N ASP A 126 20.43 -20.83 -4.71
CA ASP A 126 21.15 -19.89 -3.84
C ASP A 126 20.25 -18.71 -3.42
N ALA A 127 19.40 -18.22 -4.35
CA ALA A 127 18.45 -17.17 -4.04
C ALA A 127 17.38 -17.61 -3.03
N GLN A 128 16.86 -18.85 -3.17
CA GLN A 128 15.92 -19.43 -2.22
C GLN A 128 16.55 -19.64 -0.84
N GLU A 129 17.78 -20.15 -0.78
CA GLU A 129 18.51 -20.34 0.47
C GLU A 129 18.77 -19.00 1.18
N ARG A 130 19.22 -17.98 0.44
CA ARG A 130 19.43 -16.65 1.00
C ARG A 130 18.13 -15.98 1.44
N PHE A 131 17.04 -16.14 0.68
CA PHE A 131 15.72 -15.67 1.08
C PHE A 131 15.28 -16.27 2.43
N ALA A 132 15.37 -17.60 2.56
CA ALA A 132 15.04 -18.30 3.81
C ALA A 132 15.92 -17.82 4.96
N THR A 133 17.23 -17.66 4.73
CA THR A 133 18.19 -17.16 5.72
C THR A 133 17.83 -15.75 6.21
N ILE A 134 17.45 -14.85 5.31
CA ILE A 134 17.05 -13.48 5.69
C ILE A 134 15.83 -13.52 6.61
N LEU A 135 14.83 -14.34 6.28
CA LEU A 135 13.61 -14.45 7.09
C LEU A 135 13.84 -15.15 8.43
N GLU A 136 14.68 -16.19 8.48
CA GLU A 136 15.04 -16.87 9.73
C GLU A 136 15.74 -15.92 10.74
N ASN A 137 16.44 -14.91 10.23
CA ASN A 137 17.15 -13.91 11.03
C ASN A 137 16.36 -12.59 11.17
N ALA A 138 15.14 -12.51 10.65
CA ALA A 138 14.28 -11.35 10.83
C ALA A 138 13.84 -11.29 12.31
N ASN A 139 14.21 -10.20 12.99
CA ASN A 139 13.85 -9.93 14.39
C ASN A 139 12.60 -9.06 14.48
#